data_AF-A0A139QC59-F1
#
_entry.id   AF-A0A139QC59-F1
#
_cell.length_a   1.000
_cell.length_b   1.000
_cell.length_c   1.000
_cell.angle_alpha   90.00
_cell.angle_beta   90.00
_cell.angle_gamma   90.00
#
_symmetry.space_group_name_H-M   'P 1'
#
loop_
_entity.id
_entity.type
_entity.pdbx_description
1 polymer ?
#
loop_
_entity_poly.entity_id
_entity_poly.type
_entity_poly.pdbx_seq_one_letter_code
_entity_poly.pdbx_strand_id
1 'polypeptide(L)'
;MKNSAIGSNWKDVRSEIFSKEEILESDMRVAIMSELIEARHEQGISQKKLEELSGVSQPVIARMETGKTSPRLDTVLKVLASLGKTLAVVPLEQRKS
;
A
#
# COMPACT_ATOMS: atom_id res chain seq x y z
N MET A 1 -28.07 12.22 19.21
CA MET A 1 -28.58 10.85 19.48
C MET A 1 -27.55 9.85 19.01
N LYS A 2 -27.10 8.91 19.85
CA LYS A 2 -26.27 7.79 19.37
C LYS A 2 -27.19 6.83 18.62
N ASN A 3 -26.87 6.55 17.35
CA ASN A 3 -27.62 5.58 16.56
C ASN A 3 -27.19 4.17 17.00
N SER A 4 -28.11 3.41 17.59
CA SER A 4 -27.86 2.05 18.11
C SER A 4 -27.52 1.01 17.03
N ALA A 5 -27.73 1.35 15.75
CA ALA A 5 -27.30 0.52 14.62
C ALA A 5 -25.82 0.73 14.24
N ILE A 6 -25.16 1.79 14.73
CA ILE A 6 -23.74 2.04 14.47
C ILE A 6 -22.92 1.30 15.54
N GLY A 7 -22.17 0.28 15.12
CA GLY A 7 -21.30 -0.52 15.97
C GLY A 7 -19.99 0.18 16.35
N SER A 8 -18.99 -0.62 16.73
CA SER A 8 -17.68 -0.13 17.17
C SER A 8 -16.90 0.59 16.07
N ASN A 9 -16.05 1.54 16.47
CA ASN A 9 -15.14 2.22 15.55
C ASN A 9 -14.04 1.25 15.08
N TRP A 10 -13.65 1.31 13.79
CA TRP A 10 -12.57 0.46 13.27
C TRP A 10 -11.25 0.63 14.02
N LYS A 11 -10.91 1.85 14.46
CA LYS A 11 -9.65 2.09 15.20
C LYS A 11 -9.60 1.29 16.51
N ASP A 12 -10.73 1.20 17.20
CA ASP A 12 -10.84 0.50 18.48
C ASP A 12 -10.73 -1.02 18.23
N VAL A 13 -11.55 -1.54 17.32
CA VAL A 13 -11.55 -2.96 16.93
C VAL A 13 -10.17 -3.39 16.43
N ARG A 14 -9.54 -2.60 15.57
CA ARG A 14 -8.21 -2.86 15.02
C ARG A 14 -7.16 -3.00 16.12
N SER A 15 -7.24 -2.18 17.17
CA SER A 15 -6.29 -2.23 18.29
C SER A 15 -6.52 -3.42 19.23
N GLU A 16 -7.72 -3.97 19.26
CA GLU A 16 -8.06 -5.14 20.07
C GLU A 16 -7.66 -6.46 19.41
N ILE A 17 -7.78 -6.55 18.08
CA ILE A 17 -7.61 -7.82 17.35
C ILE A 17 -6.23 -8.00 16.70
N PHE A 18 -5.40 -6.96 16.63
CA PHE A 18 -4.06 -7.01 16.03
C PHE A 18 -2.99 -6.50 16.99
N SER A 19 -1.81 -7.12 16.94
CA SER A 19 -0.60 -6.60 17.58
C SER A 19 -0.16 -5.27 16.97
N LYS A 20 0.69 -4.54 17.68
CA LYS A 20 1.26 -3.27 17.19
C LYS A 20 2.10 -3.50 15.94
N GLU A 21 2.83 -4.61 15.89
CA GLU A 21 3.67 -5.03 14.79
C GLU A 21 2.82 -5.31 13.54
N GLU A 22 1.74 -6.09 13.65
CA GLU A 22 0.82 -6.36 12.54
C GLU A 22 0.15 -5.09 12.01
N ILE A 23 -0.23 -4.18 12.91
CA ILE A 23 -0.78 -2.86 12.55
C ILE A 23 0.23 -2.07 11.74
N LEU A 24 1.48 -1.97 12.20
CA LEU A 24 2.56 -1.24 11.52
C LEU A 24 2.87 -1.84 10.15
N GLU A 25 3.00 -3.15 10.05
CA GLU A 25 3.21 -3.81 8.76
C GLU A 25 2.05 -3.57 7.80
N SER A 26 0.82 -3.58 8.32
CA SER A 26 -0.38 -3.29 7.53
C SER A 26 -0.40 -1.84 7.05
N ASP A 27 -0.08 -0.88 7.91
CA ASP A 27 0.03 0.54 7.54
C ASP A 27 1.09 0.76 6.46
N MET A 28 2.26 0.11 6.59
CA MET A 28 3.32 0.18 5.59
C MET A 28 2.87 -0.40 4.24
N ARG A 29 2.20 -1.56 4.24
CA ARG A 29 1.64 -2.15 3.01
C ARG A 29 0.64 -1.20 2.36
N VAL A 30 -0.29 -0.64 3.15
CA VAL A 30 -1.30 0.30 2.65
C VAL A 30 -0.64 1.55 2.06
N ALA A 31 0.37 2.12 2.70
CA ALA A 31 1.08 3.29 2.20
C ALA A 31 1.72 3.04 0.83
N ILE A 32 2.43 1.93 0.65
CA ILE A 32 3.05 1.57 -0.64
C ILE A 32 1.99 1.36 -1.72
N MET A 33 0.88 0.69 -1.38
CA MET A 33 -0.21 0.43 -2.33
C MET A 33 -0.91 1.72 -2.76
N SER A 34 -1.22 2.60 -1.80
CA SER A 34 -1.83 3.91 -2.08
C SER A 34 -0.94 4.75 -3.00
N GLU A 35 0.35 4.85 -2.69
CA GLU A 35 1.29 5.62 -3.51
C GLU A 35 1.40 5.09 -4.95
N LEU A 36 1.40 3.76 -5.12
CA LEU A 36 1.41 3.14 -6.45
C LEU A 36 0.15 3.44 -7.26
N ILE A 37 -1.02 3.33 -6.63
CA ILE A 37 -2.32 3.60 -7.27
C ILE A 37 -2.43 5.07 -7.62
N GLU A 38 -2.06 5.96 -6.70
CA GLU A 38 -2.11 7.41 -6.88
C GLU A 38 -1.15 7.84 -7.99
N ALA A 39 0.12 7.44 -7.95
CA ALA A 39 1.08 7.77 -9.01
C ALA A 39 0.65 7.25 -10.38
N ARG A 40 0.03 6.06 -10.44
CA ARG A 40 -0.54 5.52 -11.68
C ARG A 40 -1.71 6.38 -12.19
N HIS A 41 -2.59 6.82 -11.29
CA HIS A 41 -3.74 7.67 -11.63
C HIS A 41 -3.33 9.09 -12.03
N GLU A 42 -2.34 9.68 -11.36
CA GLU A 42 -1.77 11.00 -11.69
C GLU A 42 -1.18 11.02 -13.11
N GLN A 43 -0.57 9.92 -13.54
CA GLN A 43 -0.08 9.76 -14.91
C GLN A 43 -1.19 9.38 -15.91
N GLY A 44 -2.40 9.07 -15.45
CA GLY A 44 -3.53 8.70 -16.31
C GLY A 44 -3.35 7.36 -17.04
N ILE A 45 -2.51 6.45 -16.53
CA ILE A 45 -2.18 5.20 -17.22
C ILE A 45 -2.95 3.99 -16.65
N SER A 46 -3.25 3.03 -17.51
CA SER A 46 -3.83 1.75 -17.11
C SER A 46 -2.76 0.79 -16.56
N GLN A 47 -3.17 -0.25 -15.85
CA GLN A 47 -2.24 -1.31 -15.41
C GLN A 47 -1.55 -2.00 -16.60
N LYS A 48 -2.25 -2.16 -17.74
CA LYS A 48 -1.65 -2.69 -18.97
C LYS A 48 -0.59 -1.75 -19.53
N LYS A 49 -0.82 -0.44 -19.48
CA LYS A 49 0.20 0.53 -19.91
C LYS A 49 1.41 0.53 -18.97
N LEU A 50 1.18 0.38 -17.68
CA LEU A 50 2.25 0.25 -16.69
C LEU A 50 3.06 -1.03 -16.88
N GLU A 51 2.44 -2.13 -17.34
CA GLU A 51 3.16 -3.34 -17.74
C GLU A 51 4.15 -3.08 -18.88
N GLU A 52 3.73 -2.36 -19.93
CA GLU A 52 4.62 -1.97 -21.03
C GLU A 52 5.80 -1.10 -20.56
N LEU A 53 5.57 -0.23 -19.57
CA LEU A 53 6.58 0.71 -19.07
C LEU A 53 7.55 0.08 -18.06
N SER A 54 7.08 -0.88 -17.27
CA SER A 54 7.86 -1.48 -16.16
C SER A 54 8.43 -2.85 -16.50
N GLY A 55 7.92 -3.51 -17.54
CA GLY A 55 8.20 -4.92 -17.83
C GLY A 55 7.66 -5.88 -16.77
N VAL A 56 6.79 -5.41 -15.87
CA VAL A 56 6.12 -6.22 -14.84
C VAL A 56 4.72 -6.55 -15.35
N SER A 57 4.35 -7.83 -15.30
CA SER A 57 3.08 -8.23 -15.91
C SER A 57 1.86 -7.62 -15.23
N GLN A 58 0.80 -7.34 -16.00
CA GLN A 58 -0.44 -6.76 -15.50
C GLN A 58 -1.03 -7.53 -14.30
N PRO A 59 -1.07 -8.88 -14.28
CA PRO A 59 -1.56 -9.63 -13.12
C PRO A 59 -0.70 -9.43 -11.86
N VAL A 60 0.61 -9.20 -12.02
CA VAL A 60 1.52 -8.91 -10.90
C VAL A 60 1.24 -7.51 -10.35
N ILE A 61 1.07 -6.51 -11.23
CA ILE A 61 0.68 -5.15 -10.86
C ILE A 61 -0.66 -5.15 -10.10
N ALA A 62 -1.67 -5.86 -10.62
CA ALA A 62 -2.99 -5.93 -9.97
C ALA A 62 -2.93 -6.59 -8.58
N ARG A 63 -2.13 -7.64 -8.41
CA ARG A 63 -1.94 -8.26 -7.09
C ARG A 63 -1.18 -7.36 -6.12
N MET A 64 -0.26 -6.56 -6.63
CA MET A 64 0.49 -5.59 -5.85
C MET A 64 -0.42 -4.45 -5.37
N GLU A 65 -1.27 -3.88 -6.24
CA GLU A 65 -2.22 -2.82 -5.87
C GLU A 65 -3.31 -3.29 -4.90
N THR A 66 -3.67 -4.58 -4.92
CA THR A 66 -4.70 -5.14 -4.03
C THR A 66 -4.15 -5.70 -2.71
N GLY A 67 -2.82 -5.80 -2.56
CA GLY A 67 -2.19 -6.35 -1.37
C GLY A 67 -2.42 -7.85 -1.16
N LYS A 68 -2.98 -8.55 -2.16
CA LYS A 68 -3.30 -9.99 -2.07
C LYS A 68 -2.07 -10.86 -1.90
N THR A 69 -0.92 -10.39 -2.36
CA THR A 69 0.37 -11.07 -2.21
C THR A 69 1.45 -10.05 -1.90
N SER A 70 2.40 -10.41 -1.01
CA SER A 70 3.60 -9.61 -0.80
C SER A 70 4.46 -9.64 -2.07
N PRO A 71 4.62 -8.50 -2.79
CA PRO A 71 5.48 -8.45 -3.97
C PRO A 71 6.95 -8.53 -3.55
N ARG A 72 7.81 -8.99 -4.47
CA ARG A 72 9.26 -8.89 -4.27
C ARG A 72 9.68 -7.42 -4.34
N LEU A 73 10.67 -7.04 -3.53
CA LEU A 73 11.20 -5.67 -3.51
C LEU A 73 11.63 -5.20 -4.91
N ASP A 74 12.34 -6.03 -5.66
CA ASP A 74 12.77 -5.70 -7.04
C ASP A 74 11.58 -5.37 -7.96
N THR A 75 10.45 -6.05 -7.78
CA THR A 75 9.23 -5.80 -8.56
C THR A 75 8.61 -4.45 -8.19
N VAL A 76 8.55 -4.14 -6.89
CA VAL A 76 8.05 -2.85 -6.40
C VAL A 76 8.92 -1.72 -6.96
N LEU A 77 10.24 -1.86 -6.88
CA LEU A 77 11.18 -0.85 -7.39
C LEU A 77 11.05 -0.62 -8.90
N LYS A 78 10.86 -1.68 -9.71
CA LYS A 78 10.63 -1.53 -11.16
C LYS A 78 9.37 -0.73 -11.46
N VAL A 79 8.27 -1.03 -10.78
CA VAL A 79 7.00 -0.33 -11.00
C VAL A 79 7.09 1.12 -10.54
N LEU A 80 7.66 1.37 -9.35
CA LEU A 80 7.88 2.72 -8.84
C LEU A 80 8.77 3.55 -9.78
N ALA A 81 9.85 2.97 -10.32
CA ALA A 81 10.74 3.66 -11.25
C ALA A 81 9.99 4.11 -12.52
N SER A 82 9.12 3.27 -13.08
CA SER A 82 8.27 3.64 -14.22
C SER A 82 7.26 4.74 -13.88
N LEU A 83 6.92 4.91 -12.60
CA LEU A 83 6.04 5.95 -12.10
C LEU A 83 6.80 7.20 -11.60
N GLY A 84 8.14 7.24 -11.73
CA GLY A 84 8.97 8.36 -11.25
C GLY A 84 9.12 8.42 -9.73
N LYS A 85 8.92 7.29 -9.03
CA LYS A 85 9.00 7.15 -7.57
C LYS A 85 10.08 6.13 -7.19
N THR A 86 10.44 6.07 -5.90
CA THR A 86 11.34 5.05 -5.35
C THR A 86 11.09 4.84 -3.86
N LEU A 87 11.70 3.82 -3.26
CA LEU A 87 11.71 3.61 -1.81
C LEU A 87 12.99 4.18 -1.20
N ALA A 88 12.87 4.75 -0.01
CA ALA A 88 13.99 5.20 0.80
C ALA A 88 13.96 4.51 2.17
N VAL A 89 15.13 4.16 2.69
CA VAL A 89 15.27 3.71 4.07
C VAL A 89 15.35 4.94 4.96
N VAL A 90 14.37 5.10 5.84
CA VAL A 90 14.24 6.23 6.76
C VAL A 90 14.25 5.74 8.21
N PRO A 91 14.63 6.58 9.20
CA PRO A 91 14.45 6.24 10.60
C PRO A 91 12.98 5.90 10.88
N LEU A 92 12.75 4.83 11.65
CA LEU A 92 11.43 4.61 12.23
C LEU A 92 11.14 5.79 13.17
N GLU A 93 10.00 6.45 13.02
CA GLU A 93 9.59 7.46 13.99
C GLU A 93 9.54 6.80 15.37
N GLN A 94 10.49 7.17 16.24
CA GLN A 94 10.44 6.79 17.64
C GLN A 94 9.21 7.47 18.20
N ARG A 95 8.19 6.68 18.56
CA ARG A 95 7.04 7.21 19.30
C ARG A 95 7.61 8.00 20.48
N LYS A 96 7.33 9.31 20.54
CA LYS A 96 7.49 10.05 21.79
C LYS A 96 6.71 9.27 22.85
N SER A 97 7.43 8.83 23.87
CA SER A 97 6.88 8.11 25.01
C SER A 97 5.84 8.94 25.74
#